data_AF-A0A346RP57-F1
#
_entry.id   AF-A0A346RP57-F1
#
_cell.length_a   1.000
_cell.length_b   1.000
_cell.length_c   1.000
_cell.angle_alpha   90.00
_cell.angle_beta   90.00
_cell.angle_gamma   90.00
#
_symmetry.space_group_name_H-M   'P 1'
#
loop_
_entity.id
_entity.type
_entity.pdbx_description
1 polymer ?
#
loop_
_entity_poly.entity_id
_entity_poly.type
_entity_poly.pdbx_seq_one_letter_code
_entity_poly.pdbx_strand_id
1 'polypeptide(L)'
;MGVFATMVVLILCSVNAHSSHRKDGLRRRAVDSCNCVYKNGGCVISAAPPPNKACTCILSKKTCVGKIRNCVQPNAFFCTYPDTSLGTCLQGAGNCEGYSERCDCEYIYHWFVSDSCKITVPAIPRTACECGKTGWFTCGGKIVLCKNQYSIFCDKPGTTVESCLQGGWNCRYE
;
A
#
# COMPACT_ATOMS: atom_id res chain seq x y z
N MET A 1 23.36 -78.72 -27.81
CA MET A 1 22.12 -79.47 -27.53
C MET A 1 21.19 -78.54 -26.77
N GLY A 2 19.94 -78.35 -27.24
CA GLY A 2 18.91 -77.59 -26.52
C GLY A 2 18.43 -76.34 -27.27
N VAL A 3 17.54 -76.54 -28.25
CA VAL A 3 16.63 -75.54 -28.82
C VAL A 3 15.48 -75.35 -27.83
N PHE A 4 14.95 -74.13 -27.66
CA PHE A 4 13.50 -73.83 -27.68
C PHE A 4 13.27 -72.33 -27.54
N ALA A 5 12.86 -71.73 -28.66
CA ALA A 5 12.16 -70.46 -28.72
C ALA A 5 10.68 -70.70 -28.44
N THR A 6 10.03 -69.80 -27.69
CA THR A 6 8.58 -69.60 -27.77
C THR A 6 8.25 -68.12 -27.61
N MET A 7 7.65 -67.60 -28.68
CA MET A 7 6.89 -66.35 -28.83
C MET A 7 5.72 -66.23 -27.83
N VAL A 8 5.01 -65.08 -27.91
CA VAL A 8 3.61 -64.75 -27.50
C VAL A 8 3.64 -63.68 -26.39
N VAL A 9 3.03 -62.47 -26.49
CA VAL A 9 2.03 -61.90 -27.40
C VAL A 9 2.08 -60.37 -27.34
N LEU A 10 1.79 -59.72 -28.47
CA LEU A 10 1.49 -58.29 -28.59
C LEU A 10 0.17 -57.95 -27.89
N ILE A 11 0.19 -57.01 -26.95
CA ILE A 11 -1.03 -56.28 -26.57
C ILE A 11 -0.75 -54.79 -26.78
N LEU A 12 -1.08 -54.33 -27.99
CA LEU A 12 -1.44 -52.95 -28.25
C LEU A 12 -2.78 -52.70 -27.54
N CYS A 13 -2.76 -52.08 -26.37
CA CYS A 13 -3.93 -51.41 -25.82
C CYS A 13 -3.79 -49.91 -26.03
N SER A 14 -4.36 -49.45 -27.15
CA SER A 14 -4.85 -48.08 -27.30
C SER A 14 -5.88 -47.83 -26.20
N VAL A 15 -5.52 -47.10 -25.16
CA VAL A 15 -6.50 -46.63 -24.16
C VAL A 15 -6.89 -45.20 -24.51
N ASN A 16 -8.19 -45.08 -24.77
CA ASN A 16 -8.91 -43.88 -25.14
C ASN A 16 -8.60 -42.68 -24.24
N ALA A 17 -8.68 -41.50 -24.87
CA ALA A 17 -8.75 -40.21 -24.22
C ALA A 17 -9.74 -40.23 -23.05
N HIS A 18 -9.25 -39.91 -21.86
CA HIS A 18 -10.07 -39.31 -20.82
C HIS A 18 -9.44 -37.97 -20.45
N SER A 19 -10.19 -36.93 -20.79
CA SER A 19 -9.98 -35.57 -20.34
C SER A 19 -9.89 -35.50 -18.81
N SER A 20 -9.07 -34.55 -18.35
CA SER A 20 -9.37 -33.67 -17.22
C SER A 20 -8.41 -33.70 -16.01
N HIS A 21 -8.07 -32.47 -15.62
CA HIS A 21 -7.53 -31.98 -14.35
C HIS A 21 -6.00 -31.94 -14.12
N ARG A 22 -5.41 -30.92 -14.76
CA ARG A 22 -4.86 -29.72 -14.07
C ARG A 22 -3.78 -29.97 -13.02
N LYS A 23 -2.52 -29.88 -13.45
CA LYS A 23 -1.43 -29.32 -12.65
C LYS A 23 -0.74 -28.14 -13.37
N ASP A 24 -1.54 -27.19 -13.82
CA ASP A 24 -1.10 -25.80 -14.00
C ASP A 24 -1.32 -25.05 -12.70
N GLY A 25 -0.35 -25.16 -11.78
CA GLY A 25 -0.51 -24.75 -10.38
C GLY A 25 0.42 -23.67 -9.85
N LEU A 26 1.44 -23.22 -10.61
CA LEU A 26 2.36 -22.17 -10.15
C LEU A 26 2.75 -21.15 -11.23
N ARG A 27 1.87 -20.97 -12.21
CA ARG A 27 1.90 -19.82 -13.12
C ARG A 27 0.49 -19.27 -13.25
N ARG A 28 -0.13 -18.91 -12.11
CA ARG A 28 -1.17 -17.89 -12.14
C ARG A 28 -0.50 -16.70 -12.80
N ARG A 29 -1.05 -16.24 -13.93
CA ARG A 29 -0.74 -14.94 -14.50
C ARG A 29 -0.64 -13.99 -13.31
N ALA A 30 0.55 -13.42 -13.06
CA ALA A 30 0.62 -12.18 -12.32
C ALA A 30 -0.17 -11.20 -13.17
N VAL A 31 -1.49 -11.18 -12.97
CA VAL A 31 -2.34 -10.11 -13.47
C VAL A 31 -1.68 -8.87 -12.93
N ASP A 32 -1.42 -7.91 -13.80
CA ASP A 32 -0.93 -6.58 -13.49
C ASP A 32 -1.81 -5.94 -12.40
N SER A 33 -1.61 -6.33 -11.14
CA SER A 33 -2.68 -6.25 -10.15
C SER A 33 -2.61 -4.91 -9.48
N CYS A 34 -3.24 -3.90 -10.03
CA CYS A 34 -3.58 -2.70 -9.28
C CYS A 34 -5.06 -2.46 -9.50
N ASN A 35 -5.86 -2.77 -8.49
CA ASN A 35 -7.29 -2.53 -8.52
C ASN A 35 -7.72 -1.79 -7.27
N CYS A 36 -8.72 -0.93 -7.42
CA CYS A 36 -9.24 -0.09 -6.36
C CYS A 36 -10.76 -0.16 -6.34
N VAL A 37 -11.35 -0.06 -5.16
CA VAL A 37 -12.80 -0.02 -4.95
C VAL A 37 -13.20 1.26 -4.23
N TYR A 38 -14.39 1.75 -4.54
CA TYR A 38 -14.94 2.93 -3.87
C TYR A 38 -15.47 2.55 -2.48
N LYS A 39 -14.94 3.19 -1.44
CA LYS A 39 -15.35 3.02 -0.04
C LYS A 39 -15.23 4.35 0.69
N ASN A 40 -16.14 4.63 1.62
CA ASN A 40 -16.08 5.80 2.53
C ASN A 40 -15.83 7.16 1.84
N GLY A 41 -16.33 7.36 0.62
CA GLY A 41 -16.11 8.60 -0.12
C GLY A 41 -14.83 8.66 -0.97
N GLY A 42 -13.93 7.69 -0.86
CA GLY A 42 -12.68 7.61 -1.62
C GLY A 42 -12.37 6.22 -2.16
N CYS A 43 -11.11 5.99 -2.52
CA CYS A 43 -10.66 4.69 -3.02
C CYS A 43 -9.83 3.92 -1.99
N VAL A 44 -9.97 2.59 -2.03
CA VAL A 44 -9.17 1.62 -1.28
C VAL A 44 -8.64 0.58 -2.26
N ILE A 45 -7.37 0.20 -2.13
CA ILE A 45 -6.77 -0.85 -2.94
C ILE A 45 -7.45 -2.19 -2.61
N SER A 46 -7.99 -2.86 -3.62
CA SER A 46 -8.56 -4.21 -3.51
C SER A 46 -7.62 -5.30 -4.02
N ALA A 47 -6.63 -4.93 -4.84
CA ALA A 47 -5.55 -5.82 -5.27
C ALA A 47 -4.24 -5.03 -5.32
N ALA A 48 -3.25 -5.48 -4.52
CA ALA A 48 -1.97 -4.82 -4.34
C ALA A 48 -1.10 -4.88 -5.61
N PRO A 49 -0.38 -3.78 -5.96
CA PRO A 49 0.54 -3.73 -7.09
C PRO A 49 1.66 -4.78 -6.97
N PRO A 50 2.32 -5.15 -8.09
CA PRO A 50 3.52 -5.98 -8.03
C PRO A 50 4.63 -5.33 -7.18
N PRO A 51 5.58 -6.12 -6.64
CA PRO A 51 6.75 -5.58 -5.93
C PRO A 51 7.50 -4.51 -6.72
N ASN A 52 7.96 -3.47 -6.03
CA ASN A 52 8.64 -2.29 -6.57
C ASN A 52 7.77 -1.43 -7.50
N LYS A 53 6.44 -1.56 -7.41
CA LYS A 53 5.47 -0.72 -8.09
C LYS A 53 4.44 -0.20 -7.09
N ALA A 54 3.77 0.87 -7.47
CA ALA A 54 2.69 1.46 -6.68
C ALA A 54 1.39 1.50 -7.48
N CYS A 55 0.28 1.67 -6.76
CA CYS A 55 -1.07 1.67 -7.33
C CYS A 55 -1.71 3.05 -7.18
N THR A 56 -1.86 3.77 -8.29
CA THR A 56 -2.64 5.02 -8.31
C THR A 56 -4.11 4.68 -8.42
N CYS A 57 -4.85 4.89 -7.34
CA CYS A 57 -6.30 4.86 -7.38
C CYS A 57 -6.84 6.21 -7.87
N ILE A 58 -7.63 6.19 -8.95
CA ILE A 58 -8.26 7.39 -9.51
C ILE A 58 -9.76 7.31 -9.24
N LEU A 59 -10.29 8.28 -8.49
CA LEU A 59 -11.71 8.41 -8.22
C LEU A 59 -12.39 9.18 -9.37
N SER A 60 -13.48 8.62 -9.91
CA SER A 60 -14.36 9.30 -10.84
C SER A 60 -15.82 9.03 -10.47
N LYS A 61 -16.55 10.09 -10.07
CA LYS A 61 -17.89 10.03 -9.49
C LYS A 61 -17.94 9.17 -8.22
N LYS A 62 -18.22 7.87 -8.35
CA LYS A 62 -18.25 6.88 -7.25
C LYS A 62 -17.57 5.56 -7.67
N THR A 63 -16.68 5.65 -8.66
CA THR A 63 -15.95 4.51 -9.19
C THR A 63 -14.46 4.77 -9.02
N CYS A 64 -13.72 3.74 -8.66
CA CYS A 64 -12.28 3.78 -8.52
C CYS A 64 -11.64 2.91 -9.60
N VAL A 65 -10.59 3.43 -10.23
CA VAL A 65 -9.78 2.70 -11.20
C VAL A 65 -8.34 2.71 -10.73
N GLY A 66 -7.71 1.53 -10.65
CA GLY A 66 -6.30 1.39 -10.35
C GLY A 66 -5.43 1.51 -11.60
N LYS A 67 -4.29 2.20 -11.48
CA LYS A 67 -3.20 2.20 -12.47
C LYS A 67 -1.87 1.91 -11.81
N ILE A 68 -1.09 0.99 -12.38
CA ILE A 68 0.28 0.75 -11.94
C ILE A 68 1.16 1.94 -12.33
N ARG A 69 2.03 2.35 -11.41
CA ARG A 69 3.08 3.35 -11.64
C ARG A 69 4.35 3.02 -10.84
N ASN A 70 5.37 3.84 -11.05
CA ASN A 70 6.53 3.85 -10.15
C ASN A 70 6.14 4.47 -8.80
N CYS A 71 6.69 3.90 -7.73
CA CYS A 71 6.52 4.41 -6.37
C CYS A 71 7.03 5.85 -6.24
N VAL A 72 6.37 6.64 -5.40
CA VAL A 72 6.88 7.96 -4.99
C VAL A 72 8.22 7.81 -4.27
N GLN A 73 8.37 6.76 -3.47
CA GLN A 73 9.60 6.44 -2.74
C GLN A 73 10.06 5.01 -3.08
N PRO A 74 10.98 4.84 -4.05
CA PRO A 74 11.36 3.52 -4.57
C PRO A 74 11.89 2.53 -3.54
N ASN A 75 12.54 3.02 -2.48
CA ASN A 75 13.16 2.19 -1.45
C ASN A 75 12.30 2.08 -0.18
N ALA A 76 11.07 2.59 -0.18
CA ALA A 76 10.18 2.51 0.96
C ALA A 76 9.61 1.10 1.13
N PHE A 77 9.30 0.72 2.38
CA PHE A 77 8.71 -0.57 2.70
C PHE A 77 7.50 -0.92 1.83
N PHE A 78 6.53 -0.01 1.71
CA PHE A 78 5.32 -0.21 0.90
C PHE A 78 5.56 -0.23 -0.62
N CYS A 79 6.74 0.16 -1.09
CA CYS A 79 7.14 -0.03 -2.48
C CYS A 79 7.74 -1.43 -2.68
N THR A 80 8.61 -1.87 -1.77
CA THR A 80 9.27 -3.18 -1.86
C THR A 80 8.28 -4.33 -1.59
N TYR A 81 7.40 -4.14 -0.61
CA TYR A 81 6.40 -5.12 -0.16
C TYR A 81 5.00 -4.48 -0.17
N PRO A 82 4.46 -4.19 -1.36
CA PRO A 82 3.15 -3.57 -1.48
C PRO A 82 2.05 -4.51 -0.98
N ASP A 83 1.10 -3.91 -0.28
CA ASP A 83 -0.10 -4.56 0.23
C ASP A 83 -1.34 -3.72 -0.16
N THR A 84 -2.46 -3.91 0.53
CA THR A 84 -3.67 -3.12 0.31
C THR A 84 -3.84 -1.98 1.31
N SER A 85 -2.80 -1.63 2.08
CA SER A 85 -2.87 -0.59 3.12
C SER A 85 -2.86 0.82 2.55
N LEU A 86 -3.19 1.79 3.39
CA LEU A 86 -3.07 3.22 3.08
C LEU A 86 -1.63 3.57 2.63
N GLY A 87 -0.61 3.00 3.27
CA GLY A 87 0.80 3.23 2.92
C GLY A 87 1.12 2.88 1.47
N THR A 88 0.60 1.75 0.97
CA THR A 88 0.75 1.35 -0.44
C THR A 88 -0.03 2.27 -1.39
N CYS A 89 -1.21 2.76 -0.98
CA CYS A 89 -1.95 3.74 -1.77
C CYS A 89 -1.21 5.08 -1.88
N LEU A 90 -0.62 5.56 -0.79
CA LEU A 90 0.15 6.80 -0.75
C LEU A 90 1.37 6.75 -1.68
N GLN A 91 2.03 5.59 -1.83
CA GLN A 91 3.10 5.39 -2.82
C GLN A 91 2.64 5.61 -4.26
N GLY A 92 1.34 5.45 -4.54
CA GLY A 92 0.74 5.67 -5.84
C GLY A 92 0.30 7.12 -6.09
N ALA A 93 0.34 7.98 -5.06
CA ALA A 93 -0.20 9.34 -5.10
C ALA A 93 -1.59 9.43 -5.79
N GLY A 94 -2.48 8.49 -5.45
CA GLY A 94 -3.87 8.49 -5.90
C GLY A 94 -4.82 9.12 -4.88
N ASN A 95 -6.12 8.91 -5.08
CA ASN A 95 -7.11 9.16 -4.04
C ASN A 95 -7.08 8.00 -3.04
N CYS A 96 -6.73 8.29 -1.78
CA CYS A 96 -6.68 7.32 -0.70
C CYS A 96 -7.66 7.68 0.44
N GLU A 97 -8.68 8.48 0.15
CA GLU A 97 -9.62 9.00 1.16
C GLU A 97 -10.62 7.92 1.66
N GLY A 98 -10.62 6.73 1.05
CA GLY A 98 -11.50 5.63 1.46
C GLY A 98 -10.99 4.84 2.67
N TYR A 99 -9.72 5.05 3.05
CA TYR A 99 -9.10 4.47 4.23
C TYR A 99 -9.61 5.17 5.51
N SER A 100 -9.76 4.40 6.59
CA SER A 100 -10.27 4.90 7.88
C SER A 100 -9.18 5.41 8.80
N GLU A 101 -7.93 5.08 8.50
CA GLU A 101 -6.75 5.50 9.23
C GLU A 101 -6.63 7.03 9.16
N ARG A 102 -6.40 7.65 10.31
CA ARG A 102 -6.26 9.10 10.46
C ARG A 102 -5.11 9.38 11.42
N CYS A 103 -4.52 10.55 11.25
CA CYS A 103 -3.72 11.20 12.27
C CYS A 103 -4.38 12.55 12.54
N ASP A 104 -4.09 13.15 13.68
CA ASP A 104 -4.77 14.38 14.08
C ASP A 104 -3.84 15.33 14.83
N CYS A 105 -4.19 16.61 14.79
CA CYS A 105 -3.39 17.69 15.31
C CYS A 105 -4.26 18.75 15.97
N GLU A 106 -3.81 19.27 17.10
CA GLU A 106 -4.46 20.37 17.81
C GLU A 106 -3.70 21.68 17.62
N TYR A 107 -4.44 22.78 17.66
CA TYR A 107 -3.86 24.11 17.68
C TYR A 107 -3.33 24.41 19.08
N ILE A 108 -2.09 24.87 19.17
CA ILE A 108 -1.50 25.34 20.41
C ILE A 108 -1.39 26.86 20.34
N TYR A 109 -2.03 27.52 21.30
CA TYR A 109 -1.84 28.94 21.53
C TYR A 109 -0.58 29.16 22.37
N HIS A 110 0.41 29.85 21.83
CA HIS A 110 1.59 30.27 22.57
C HIS A 110 1.82 31.77 22.43
N TRP A 111 1.96 32.47 23.55
CA TRP A 111 2.05 33.94 23.58
C TRP A 111 3.36 34.49 22.95
N PHE A 112 4.42 33.68 22.87
CA PHE A 112 5.72 34.06 22.28
C PHE A 112 6.07 33.36 20.96
N VAL A 113 5.28 32.38 20.50
CA VAL A 113 5.57 31.60 19.29
C VAL A 113 4.39 31.72 18.34
N SER A 114 4.67 32.05 17.09
CA SER A 114 3.67 32.05 16.03
C SER A 114 3.06 30.66 15.89
N ASP A 115 1.78 30.56 16.26
CA ASP A 115 0.78 29.55 15.92
C ASP A 115 1.31 28.22 15.35
N SER A 116 1.37 27.18 16.19
CA SER A 116 1.80 25.84 15.77
C SER A 116 0.72 24.78 15.97
N CYS A 117 0.76 23.74 15.13
CA CYS A 117 -0.09 22.57 15.26
C CYS A 117 0.71 21.42 15.87
N LYS A 118 0.18 20.77 16.91
CA LYS A 118 0.80 19.61 17.56
C LYS A 118 0.06 18.33 17.25
N ILE A 119 0.80 17.27 16.94
CA ILE A 119 0.23 15.93 16.76
C ILE A 119 -0.39 15.48 18.08
N THR A 120 -1.68 15.13 18.05
CA THR A 120 -2.41 14.50 19.15
C THR A 120 -2.64 13.02 18.88
N VAL A 121 -2.84 12.66 17.61
CA VAL A 121 -2.97 11.27 17.15
C VAL A 121 -1.86 10.97 16.15
N PRO A 122 -0.92 10.06 16.46
CA PRO A 122 0.20 9.76 15.57
C PRO A 122 -0.28 9.09 14.28
N ALA A 123 0.54 9.20 13.24
CA ALA A 123 0.34 8.45 12.00
C ALA A 123 0.63 6.95 12.20
N ILE A 124 0.15 6.12 11.27
CA ILE A 124 0.44 4.69 11.25
C ILE A 124 1.93 4.42 10.97
N PRO A 125 2.48 3.25 11.36
CA PRO A 125 3.88 2.92 11.09
C PRO A 125 4.27 3.09 9.62
N ARG A 126 5.50 3.55 9.38
CA ARG A 126 6.08 3.84 8.06
C ARG A 126 5.37 4.95 7.28
N THR A 127 4.61 5.80 7.97
CA THR A 127 3.99 7.03 7.45
C THR A 127 4.21 8.18 8.41
N ALA A 128 3.85 9.40 8.00
CA ALA A 128 3.97 10.59 8.83
C ALA A 128 2.65 11.36 8.90
N CYS A 129 2.48 12.17 9.94
CA CYS A 129 1.34 13.06 10.06
C CYS A 129 1.72 14.45 9.57
N GLU A 130 1.08 14.90 8.50
CA GLU A 130 1.11 16.29 8.07
C GLU A 130 0.10 17.07 8.91
N CYS A 131 0.59 17.91 9.82
CA CYS A 131 -0.25 18.80 10.61
C CYS A 131 -0.31 20.17 9.96
N GLY A 132 -1.50 20.62 9.56
CA GLY A 132 -1.68 21.94 8.99
C GLY A 132 -2.82 22.72 9.62
N LYS A 133 -2.75 24.05 9.54
CA LYS A 133 -3.89 24.91 9.89
C LYS A 133 -5.02 24.67 8.90
N THR A 134 -6.22 24.41 9.43
CA THR A 134 -7.46 24.28 8.66
C THR A 134 -8.34 25.53 8.77
N GLY A 135 -7.99 26.45 9.67
CA GLY A 135 -8.71 27.69 9.95
C GLY A 135 -7.89 28.64 10.82
N TRP A 136 -8.51 29.70 11.34
CA TRP A 136 -7.81 30.77 12.08
C TRP A 136 -7.13 30.27 13.37
N PHE A 137 -7.75 29.29 14.04
CA PHE A 137 -7.29 28.67 15.29
C PHE A 137 -7.52 27.15 15.31
N THR A 138 -7.58 26.52 14.14
CA THR A 138 -7.84 25.09 14.03
C THR A 138 -6.73 24.42 13.24
N CYS A 139 -6.34 23.24 13.71
CA CYS A 139 -5.41 22.36 13.03
C CYS A 139 -6.13 21.09 12.58
N GLY A 140 -5.54 20.40 11.62
CA GLY A 140 -5.97 19.09 11.20
C GLY A 140 -4.78 18.25 10.75
N GLY A 141 -4.92 16.94 10.89
CA GLY A 141 -3.92 15.97 10.47
C GLY A 141 -4.27 15.27 9.16
N LYS A 142 -3.25 14.98 8.35
CA LYS A 142 -3.36 14.09 7.19
C LYS A 142 -2.19 13.10 7.20
N ILE A 143 -2.50 11.82 7.01
CA ILE A 143 -1.44 10.80 6.86
C ILE A 143 -0.79 10.96 5.48
N VAL A 144 0.53 11.07 5.47
CA VAL A 144 1.37 11.23 4.29
C VAL A 144 2.57 10.27 4.33
N LEU A 145 3.31 10.16 3.23
CA LEU A 145 4.60 9.49 3.24
C LEU A 145 5.60 10.28 4.08
N CYS A 146 6.48 9.58 4.80
CA CYS A 146 7.54 10.23 5.57
C CYS A 146 8.50 11.00 4.67
N LYS A 147 8.93 12.19 5.08
CA LYS A 147 10.02 12.93 4.43
C LYS A 147 11.30 12.10 4.35
N ASN A 148 11.66 11.41 5.44
CA ASN A 148 12.75 10.44 5.46
C ASN A 148 12.23 9.06 5.91
N GLN A 149 12.06 8.16 4.95
CA GLN A 149 11.60 6.78 5.19
C GLN A 149 12.53 5.91 6.05
N TYR A 150 13.77 6.35 6.27
CA TYR A 150 14.75 5.65 7.11
C TYR A 150 14.79 6.19 8.55
N SER A 151 13.99 7.21 8.85
CA SER A 151 13.93 7.81 10.18
C SER A 151 13.25 6.86 11.17
N ILE A 152 13.80 6.76 12.39
CA ILE A 152 13.14 6.02 13.48
C ILE A 152 11.74 6.57 13.78
N PHE A 153 11.54 7.87 13.53
CA PHE A 153 10.26 8.56 13.71
C PHE A 153 9.27 8.30 12.57
N CYS A 154 9.71 7.69 11.46
CA CYS A 154 8.85 7.12 10.43
C CYS A 154 8.45 5.69 10.80
N ASP A 155 9.37 4.92 11.38
CA ASP A 155 9.14 3.53 11.76
C ASP A 155 8.16 3.42 12.93
N LYS A 156 8.31 4.33 13.89
CA LYS A 156 7.45 4.46 15.07
C LYS A 156 7.05 5.91 15.25
N PRO A 157 6.06 6.40 14.47
CA PRO A 157 5.57 7.76 14.63
C PRO A 157 4.96 7.96 16.02
N GLY A 158 5.24 9.11 16.61
CA GLY A 158 4.67 9.54 17.88
C GLY A 158 4.13 10.96 17.79
N THR A 159 3.98 11.59 18.94
CA THR A 159 3.49 12.98 19.08
C THR A 159 4.63 13.98 19.29
N THR A 160 5.85 13.64 18.90
CA THR A 160 7.05 14.49 19.11
C THR A 160 7.28 15.42 17.92
N VAL A 161 8.10 16.46 18.13
CA VAL A 161 8.47 17.39 17.06
C VAL A 161 9.11 16.63 15.89
N GLU A 162 9.98 15.67 16.18
CA GLU A 162 10.71 14.89 15.16
C GLU A 162 9.78 14.03 14.31
N SER A 163 8.72 13.45 14.91
CA SER A 163 7.65 12.78 14.17
C SER A 163 6.87 13.75 13.27
N CYS A 164 6.58 14.95 13.76
CA CYS A 164 5.88 15.97 13.00
C CYS A 164 6.71 16.50 11.82
N LEU A 165 8.03 16.68 12.01
CA LEU A 165 8.94 17.06 10.94
C LEU A 165 9.00 16.03 9.80
N GLN A 166 8.63 14.76 10.05
CA GLN A 166 8.50 13.78 8.96
C GLN A 166 7.31 14.08 8.05
N GLY A 167 6.27 14.78 8.51
CA GLY A 167 5.11 15.19 7.72
C GLY A 167 5.35 16.41 6.83
N GLY A 168 6.51 17.08 6.97
CA GLY A 168 6.91 18.20 6.12
C GLY A 168 6.47 19.59 6.59
N TRP A 169 5.85 19.72 7.76
CA TRP A 169 5.41 21.00 8.33
C TRP A 169 6.41 21.62 9.31
N ASN A 170 6.26 22.93 9.54
CA ASN A 170 7.02 23.70 10.53
C ASN A 170 6.49 23.43 11.94
N CYS A 171 6.84 22.26 12.47
CA CYS A 171 6.43 21.85 13.81
C CYS A 171 7.35 22.49 14.86
N ARG A 172 6.79 23.28 15.78
CA ARG A 172 7.47 23.83 16.96
C ARG A 172 6.60 23.56 18.16
N TYR A 173 7.05 22.67 19.04
CA TYR A 173 6.43 22.45 20.35
C TYR A 173 7.37 23.13 21.34
N GLU A 174 7.01 24.34 21.76
CA GLU A 174 7.70 25.06 22.85
C GLU A 174 6.78 25.06 24.06
#